data_AF-A0A143PJM3-F1
#
_entry.id   AF-A0A143PJM3-F1
#
_cell.length_a   1.000
_cell.length_b   1.000
_cell.length_c   1.000
_cell.angle_alpha   90.00
_cell.angle_beta   90.00
_cell.angle_gamma   90.00
#
_symmetry.space_group_name_H-M   'P 1'
#
loop_
_entity.id
_entity.type
_entity.pdbx_description
1 polymer ?
#
loop_
_entity_poly.entity_id
_entity_poly.type
_entity_poly.pdbx_seq_one_letter_code
_entity_poly.pdbx_strand_id
1 'polypeptide(L)'
;MIRTFIAYDTRSGRIVAAHHGPDLPGYEWKPQFGADLQVAIVEGPFPELCEGKQYTFHAATRTLIETVDQSGITFGFGSSGGTSSSGSAAI
;
A
#
# COMPACT_ATOMS: atom_id res chain seq x y z
N MET A 1 -1.91 -18.99 -4.21
CA MET A 1 -2.11 -17.86 -5.14
C MET A 1 -1.43 -16.64 -4.54
N ILE A 2 -0.99 -15.65 -5.31
CA ILE A 2 -0.50 -14.38 -4.75
C ILE A 2 -1.67 -13.40 -4.77
N ARG A 3 -1.86 -12.67 -3.67
CA ARG A 3 -2.83 -11.57 -3.58
C ARG A 3 -2.12 -10.27 -3.34
N THR A 4 -2.77 -9.21 -3.81
CA THR A 4 -2.33 -7.85 -3.58
C THR A 4 -3.24 -7.24 -2.53
N PHE A 5 -2.61 -6.68 -1.51
CA PHE A 5 -3.26 -5.92 -0.46
C PHE A 5 -2.91 -4.45 -0.65
N ILE A 6 -3.93 -3.60 -0.65
CA ILE A 6 -3.78 -2.15 -0.85
C ILE A 6 -4.29 -1.46 0.40
N ALA A 7 -3.42 -0.70 1.05
CA ALA A 7 -3.81 0.23 2.08
C ALA A 7 -3.95 1.62 1.45
N TYR A 8 -5.09 2.27 1.63
CA TYR A 8 -5.37 3.59 1.08
C TYR A 8 -6.03 4.50 2.11
N ASP A 9 -5.76 5.80 2.01
CA ASP A 9 -6.46 6.83 2.78
C ASP A 9 -7.88 6.98 2.25
N THR A 10 -8.88 6.77 3.11
CA THR A 10 -10.29 6.74 2.70
C THR A 10 -10.85 8.11 2.33
N ARG A 11 -10.17 9.20 2.70
CA ARG A 11 -10.61 10.56 2.37
C ARG A 11 -10.19 10.96 0.96
N SER A 12 -8.96 10.63 0.58
CA SER A 12 -8.35 11.02 -0.70
C SER A 12 -8.30 9.91 -1.74
N GLY A 13 -8.44 8.64 -1.32
CA GLY A 13 -8.20 7.48 -2.18
C GLY A 13 -6.71 7.17 -2.39
N ARG A 14 -5.80 8.00 -1.86
CA ARG A 14 -4.35 7.82 -2.06
C ARG A 14 -3.89 6.50 -1.45
N ILE A 15 -3.14 5.72 -2.21
CA ILE A 15 -2.49 4.51 -1.69
C ILE A 15 -1.36 4.91 -0.75
N VAL A 16 -1.40 4.36 0.46
CA VAL A 16 -0.41 4.60 1.51
C VAL A 16 0.57 3.43 1.71
N ALA A 17 0.17 2.23 1.33
CA ALA A 17 1.04 1.06 1.25
C ALA A 17 0.44 -0.01 0.32
N ALA A 18 1.28 -0.90 -0.18
CA ALA A 18 0.85 -2.10 -0.89
C ALA A 18 1.72 -3.30 -0.49
N HIS A 19 1.13 -4.49 -0.56
CA HIS A 19 1.82 -5.73 -0.26
C HIS A 19 1.37 -6.83 -1.22
N HIS A 20 2.34 -7.54 -1.81
CA HIS A 20 2.09 -8.76 -2.57
C HIS A 20 2.45 -9.94 -1.68
N GLY A 21 1.42 -10.68 -1.28
CA GLY A 21 1.53 -11.73 -0.27
C GLY A 21 0.92 -13.04 -0.72
N PRO A 22 1.29 -14.14 -0.06
CA PRO A 22 0.65 -15.42 -0.30
C PRO A 22 -0.81 -15.39 0.18
N ASP A 23 -1.72 -15.87 -0.66
CA ASP A 23 -3.12 -16.14 -0.34
C ASP A 23 -3.22 -17.42 0.49
N LEU A 24 -2.83 -17.32 1.77
CA LEU A 24 -2.86 -18.42 2.72
C LEU A 24 -3.82 -18.08 3.86
N PRO A 25 -4.64 -19.05 4.33
CA PRO A 25 -5.46 -18.85 5.52
C PRO A 25 -4.56 -18.52 6.71
N GLY A 26 -4.82 -17.38 7.36
CA GLY A 26 -4.03 -16.87 8.49
C GLY A 26 -2.91 -15.90 8.11
N TYR A 27 -2.64 -15.67 6.82
CA TYR A 27 -1.79 -14.57 6.40
C TYR A 27 -2.57 -13.25 6.52
N GLU A 28 -2.19 -12.40 7.48
CA GLU A 28 -2.79 -11.09 7.65
C GLU A 28 -1.71 -10.02 7.53
N TRP A 29 -1.81 -9.20 6.49
CA TRP A 29 -0.98 -8.01 6.36
C TRP A 29 -1.51 -6.91 7.28
N LYS A 30 -0.79 -6.62 8.37
CA LYS A 30 -1.11 -5.61 9.38
C LYS A 30 -0.11 -4.45 9.37
N PRO A 31 -0.13 -3.57 8.36
CA PRO A 31 0.71 -2.38 8.35
C PRO A 31 0.32 -1.44 9.50
N GLN A 32 1.32 -0.77 10.10
CA GLN A 32 1.09 0.24 11.13
C GLN A 32 1.14 1.62 10.50
N PHE A 33 0.13 2.45 10.78
CA PHE A 33 0.02 3.82 10.31
C PHE A 33 -0.13 4.77 11.50
N GLY A 34 0.21 6.05 11.30
CA GLY A 34 -0.05 7.09 12.29
C GLY A 34 -1.55 7.26 12.55
N ALA A 35 -1.92 7.67 13.77
CA ALA A 35 -3.33 7.80 14.20
C ALA A 35 -4.13 8.83 13.38
N ASP A 36 -3.45 9.78 12.74
CA ASP A 36 -4.07 10.82 11.91
C ASP A 36 -4.54 10.32 10.53
N LEU A 37 -4.09 9.13 10.10
CA LEU A 37 -4.45 8.56 8.80
C LEU A 37 -5.70 7.69 8.91
N GLN A 38 -6.71 7.99 8.08
CA GLN A 38 -7.90 7.16 7.95
C GLN A 38 -7.66 6.10 6.89
N VAL A 39 -7.07 4.97 7.28
CA VAL A 39 -6.65 3.93 6.33
C VAL A 39 -7.63 2.76 6.31
N ALA A 40 -7.98 2.32 5.10
CA ALA A 40 -8.63 1.04 4.86
C ALA A 40 -7.71 0.12 4.06
N ILE A 41 -7.81 -1.19 4.34
CA ILE A 41 -7.08 -2.23 3.60
C ILE A 41 -8.09 -2.99 2.75
N VAL A 42 -7.79 -3.12 1.47
CA VAL A 42 -8.56 -3.95 0.53
C VAL A 42 -7.67 -5.04 -0.04
N GLU A 43 -8.30 -6.17 -0.26
CA GLU A 43 -7.71 -7.34 -0.85
C GLU A 43 -8.44 -7.64 -2.15
N GLY A 44 -7.69 -8.08 -3.16
CA GLY A 44 -8.30 -8.52 -4.40
C GLY A 44 -7.29 -8.91 -5.47
N PRO A 45 -7.80 -9.38 -6.62
CA PRO A 45 -7.01 -9.40 -7.83
C PRO A 45 -6.81 -7.94 -8.27
N PHE A 46 -5.66 -7.38 -7.92
CA PHE A 46 -5.21 -6.10 -8.46
C PHE A 46 -4.10 -6.35 -9.47
N PRO A 47 -3.99 -5.51 -10.52
CA PRO A 47 -2.82 -5.53 -11.38
C PRO A 47 -1.56 -5.34 -10.54
N GLU A 48 -0.45 -5.89 -11.02
CA GLU A 48 0.86 -5.64 -10.43
C GLU A 48 1.15 -4.15 -10.47
N LEU A 49 1.58 -3.60 -9.33
CA LEU A 49 1.91 -2.19 -9.21
C LEU A 49 3.30 -1.98 -9.81
N CYS A 50 3.37 -1.28 -10.94
CA CYS A 50 4.65 -1.01 -11.58
C CYS A 50 5.46 0.04 -10.79
N GLU A 51 6.77 -0.19 -10.69
CA GLU A 51 7.73 0.79 -10.19
C GLU A 51 7.64 2.11 -10.99
N GLY A 52 7.76 3.24 -10.30
CA GLY A 52 7.70 4.58 -10.90
C GLY A 52 6.31 5.06 -11.32
N LYS A 53 5.28 4.21 -11.21
CA LYS A 53 3.88 4.60 -11.42
C LYS A 53 3.19 4.91 -10.10
N GLN A 54 2.24 5.82 -10.15
CA GLN A 54 1.41 6.19 -9.00
C GLN A 54 -0.03 5.76 -9.26
N TYR A 55 -0.70 5.30 -8.21
CA TYR A 55 -2.08 4.85 -8.31
C TYR A 55 -2.91 5.40 -7.15
N THR A 56 -4.18 5.64 -7.43
CA THR A 56 -5.22 5.94 -6.45
C THR A 56 -6.21 4.78 -6.44
N PHE A 57 -6.70 4.41 -5.26
CA PHE A 57 -7.76 3.41 -5.14
C PHE A 57 -9.13 4.08 -5.19
N HIS A 58 -9.94 3.70 -6.17
CA HIS A 58 -11.31 4.17 -6.29
C HIS A 58 -12.27 3.19 -5.58
N ALA A 59 -12.68 3.56 -4.36
CA ALA A 59 -13.44 2.68 -3.47
C ALA A 59 -14.79 2.24 -4.05
N ALA A 60 -15.48 3.11 -4.79
CA ALA A 60 -16.80 2.82 -5.35
C ALA A 60 -16.77 1.69 -6.39
N THR A 61 -15.75 1.65 -7.24
CA THR A 61 -15.57 0.61 -8.27
C THR A 61 -14.60 -0.48 -7.86
N ARG A 62 -13.91 -0.32 -6.73
CA ARG A 62 -12.84 -1.21 -6.24
C ARG A 62 -11.72 -1.41 -7.25
N THR A 63 -11.31 -0.34 -7.92
CA THR A 63 -10.27 -0.38 -8.97
C THR A 63 -9.10 0.54 -8.65
N LEU A 64 -7.91 0.18 -9.13
CA LEU A 64 -6.74 1.06 -9.14
C LEU A 64 -6.77 1.95 -10.38
N ILE A 65 -6.54 3.25 -10.19
CA ILE A 65 -6.46 4.24 -11.25
C ILE A 65 -5.04 4.80 -11.26
N GLU A 66 -4.34 4.66 -12.39
CA GLU A 66 -3.02 5.28 -12.58
C GLU A 66 -3.18 6.82 -12.57
N THR A 67 -2.32 7.50 -11.82
CA THR A 67 -2.34 8.95 -11.67
C THR A 67 -0.99 9.55 -12.01
N VAL A 68 -0.99 10.76 -12.56
CA VAL A 68 0.22 11.50 -12.97
C VAL A 68 0.70 12.47 -11.88
N ASP A 69 0.00 12.52 -10.75
CA ASP A 69 0.25 13.51 -9.70
C ASP A 69 1.45 13.13 -8.86
N GLN A 70 2.56 13.89 -9.01
CA GLN A 70 3.88 13.68 -8.37
C GLN A 70 3.84 13.48 -6.85
N SER A 71 2.71 13.72 -6.23
CA SER A 71 2.39 13.46 -4.83
C SER A 71 1.97 12.00 -4.59
N GLY A 72 2.62 11.00 -5.17
CA GLY A 72 2.27 9.59 -4.99
C GLY A 72 3.44 8.76 -4.48
N ILE A 73 3.14 7.70 -3.72
CA ILE A 73 4.16 6.83 -3.13
C ILE A 73 4.89 6.08 -4.24
N THR A 74 6.22 6.19 -4.25
CA THR A 74 7.07 5.23 -4.96
C THR A 74 7.03 3.93 -4.18
N PHE A 75 6.54 2.85 -4.80
CA PHE A 75 6.48 1.54 -4.15
C PHE A 75 7.88 1.06 -3.75
N GLY A 76 8.19 1.14 -2.46
CA GLY A 76 9.33 0.47 -1.87
C GLY A 76 8.93 -0.93 -1.45
N PHE A 77 9.32 -1.94 -2.23
CA PHE A 77 9.15 -3.34 -1.86
C PHE A 77 10.16 -3.72 -0.76
N GLY A 78 9.84 -3.38 0.48
CA GLY A 78 10.62 -3.80 1.63
C GLY A 78 10.33 -5.26 1.97
N SER A 79 11.34 -6.13 1.83
CA SER A 79 11.35 -7.43 2.52
C SER A 79 11.16 -7.17 4.02
N SER A 80 9.97 -7.47 4.54
CA SER A 80 9.68 -7.37 5.96
C SER A 80 10.39 -8.49 6.70
N GLY A 81 11.68 -8.30 6.93
CA GLY A 81 12.54 -9.15 7.74
C GLY A 81 13.57 -8.26 8.41
N GLY A 82 13.25 -7.79 9.62
CA GLY A 82 14.22 -7.10 10.47
C GLY A 82 13.62 -5.94 11.24
N THR A 83 13.11 -6.21 12.43
CA THR A 83 13.21 -5.24 13.52
C THR A 83 14.67 -4.80 13.65
N SER A 84 14.96 -3.52 13.46
CA SER A 84 16.03 -2.85 14.18
C SER A 84 15.80 -1.34 14.16
N SER A 85 15.52 -0.84 15.36
CA SER A 85 15.82 0.51 15.82
C SER A 85 17.05 1.11 15.14
N SER A 86 16.96 2.37 14.74
CA SER A 86 17.88 3.47 15.07
C SER A 86 18.04 4.44 13.91
N GLY A 87 17.91 5.74 14.20
CA GLY A 87 18.64 6.77 13.47
C GLY A 87 17.82 7.75 12.65
N SER A 88 17.65 8.94 13.23
CA SER A 88 17.39 10.20 12.53
C SER A 88 18.31 10.46 11.33
N ALA A 89 17.75 11.08 10.29
CA ALA A 89 18.29 12.27 9.55
C ALA A 89 17.32 12.54 8.38
N ALA A 90 16.66 13.71 8.28
CA ALA A 90 17.19 14.93 7.66
C ALA A 90 17.87 14.59 6.32
N ILE A 91 17.25 14.85 5.16
CA ILE A 91 16.87 16.14 4.55
C ILE A 91 15.80 15.91 3.49
#